data_AF-A0A952QLY0-F1
#
_entry.id   AF-A0A952QLY0-F1
#
_cell.length_a   1.000
_cell.length_b   1.000
_cell.length_c   1.000
_cell.angle_alpha   90.00
_cell.angle_beta   90.00
_cell.angle_gamma   90.00
#
_symmetry.space_group_name_H-M   'P 1'
#
loop_
_entity.id
_entity.type
_entity.pdbx_description
1 polymer ?
#
loop_
_entity_poly.entity_id
_entity_poly.type
_entity_poly.pdbx_seq_one_letter_code
_entity_poly.pdbx_strand_id
1 'polypeptide(L)'
;MKRSSQTKLLVHCILSDAAMGCAEEGKVFDVGQRGTLRTTFHNLIDGDHLSVKIQLHDERRPVSVHLAKVSWIQGERFGVELLVMDVDERLRLNRFLEAKLPLELEFQDSHTELTIRAAD
;
A
#
# COMPACT_ATOMS: atom_id res chain seq x y z
N MET A 1 -22.73 10.82 9.52
CA MET A 1 -21.81 11.21 10.61
C MET A 1 -20.44 11.45 10.00
N LYS A 2 -19.93 12.70 10.01
CA LYS A 2 -18.59 13.03 9.49
C LYS A 2 -17.55 12.54 10.51
N ARG A 3 -16.77 11.50 10.19
CA ARG A 3 -15.53 11.19 10.92
C ARG A 3 -14.57 12.36 10.70
N SER A 4 -14.57 13.30 11.63
CA SER A 4 -13.64 14.45 11.69
C SER A 4 -12.46 14.17 12.62
N SER A 5 -12.04 12.91 12.74
CA SER A 5 -10.71 12.59 13.24
C SER A 5 -9.84 12.29 12.02
N GLN A 6 -8.84 13.13 11.76
CA GLN A 6 -7.75 12.83 10.83
C GLN A 6 -6.93 11.65 11.39
N THR A 7 -7.53 10.46 11.44
CA THR A 7 -6.85 9.23 11.80
C THR A 7 -5.87 8.95 10.67
N LYS A 8 -4.57 9.03 10.96
CA LYS A 8 -3.54 8.71 9.97
C LYS A 8 -3.33 7.21 10.01
N LEU A 9 -3.68 6.53 8.93
CA LEU A 9 -3.44 5.10 8.80
C LEU A 9 -2.11 4.86 8.10
N LEU A 10 -1.34 3.93 8.63
CA LEU A 10 -0.10 3.45 8.04
C LEU A 10 -0.25 1.98 7.72
N VAL A 11 -0.01 1.61 6.47
CA VAL A 11 0.00 0.22 6.03
C VAL A 11 1.44 -0.22 5.81
N HIS A 12 1.90 -1.24 6.52
CA HIS A 12 3.15 -1.92 6.23
C HIS A 12 2.86 -3.19 5.46
N CYS A 13 3.35 -3.30 4.22
CA CYS A 13 3.14 -4.49 3.42
C CYS A 13 4.44 -5.07 2.87
N ILE A 14 4.43 -6.35 2.53
CA ILE A 14 5.57 -7.05 1.93
C ILE A 14 5.25 -7.35 0.47
N LEU A 15 6.11 -6.90 -0.43
CA LEU A 15 6.11 -7.36 -1.83
C LEU A 15 7.12 -8.49 -1.98
N SER A 16 6.61 -9.64 -2.39
CA SER A 16 7.43 -10.78 -2.81
C SER A 16 7.44 -10.94 -4.32
N ASP A 17 8.15 -11.94 -4.78
CA ASP A 17 8.23 -12.34 -6.20
C ASP A 17 6.91 -12.95 -6.74
N ALA A 18 5.79 -12.80 -6.02
CA ALA A 18 4.49 -13.20 -6.55
C ALA A 18 4.15 -12.31 -7.75
N ALA A 19 4.01 -12.94 -8.92
CA ALA A 19 3.87 -12.34 -10.26
C ALA A 19 2.61 -11.47 -10.50
N MET A 20 2.00 -10.88 -9.48
CA MET A 20 0.66 -10.30 -9.51
C MET A 20 0.62 -8.81 -9.14
N GLY A 21 1.74 -8.13 -8.90
CA GLY A 21 1.72 -6.72 -8.46
C GLY A 21 0.94 -6.52 -7.15
N CYS A 22 0.86 -7.56 -6.33
CA CYS A 22 0.12 -7.60 -5.08
C CYS A 22 1.09 -7.73 -3.91
N ALA A 23 0.76 -7.12 -2.77
CA ALA A 23 1.43 -7.42 -1.52
C ALA A 23 0.92 -8.74 -0.92
N GLU A 24 1.83 -9.54 -0.37
CA GLU A 24 1.51 -10.82 0.27
C GLU A 24 0.73 -10.62 1.57
N GLU A 25 1.19 -9.66 2.38
CA GLU A 25 0.67 -9.37 3.70
C GLU A 25 0.78 -7.87 3.99
N GLY A 26 -0.26 -7.29 4.57
CA GLY A 26 -0.39 -5.89 4.95
C GLY A 26 -0.85 -5.77 6.40
N LYS A 27 -0.08 -5.02 7.20
CA LYS A 27 -0.39 -4.69 8.59
C LYS A 27 -0.80 -3.24 8.67
N VAL A 28 -1.99 -2.99 9.22
CA VAL A 28 -2.54 -1.64 9.36
C VAL A 28 -2.24 -1.11 10.76
N PHE A 29 -1.86 0.15 10.83
CA PHE A 29 -1.58 0.85 12.07
C PHE A 29 -2.30 2.19 12.13
N ASP A 30 -2.87 2.51 13.28
CA ASP A 30 -3.34 3.86 13.62
C ASP A 30 -2.17 4.68 14.15
N VAL A 31 -1.89 5.80 13.47
CA VAL A 31 -0.84 6.75 13.84
C VAL A 31 -1.51 7.98 14.48
N GLY A 32 -1.63 7.93 15.80
CA GLY A 32 -2.20 9.00 16.62
C GLY A 32 -1.15 9.81 17.39
N GLN A 33 -1.60 10.83 18.12
CA GLN A 33 -0.73 11.65 18.98
C GLN A 33 -0.01 10.85 20.07
N ARG A 34 -0.55 9.69 20.46
CA ARG A 34 0.00 8.82 21.50
C ARG A 34 0.92 7.70 20.96
N GLY A 35 1.25 7.74 19.67
CA GLY A 35 2.08 6.75 19.00
C GLY A 35 1.32 5.89 17.99
N THR A 36 2.00 4.83 17.54
CA THR A 36 1.51 3.91 16.51
C THR A 36 0.94 2.65 17.16
N LEU A 37 -0.34 2.37 16.91
CA LEU A 37 -1.04 1.19 17.43
C LEU A 37 -1.43 0.28 16.27
N ARG A 38 -1.14 -1.02 16.36
CA ARG A 38 -1.63 -2.01 15.37
C ARG A 38 -3.15 -2.03 15.42
N THR A 39 -3.79 -1.99 14.26
CA THR A 39 -5.24 -2.01 14.09
C THR A 39 -5.64 -2.99 12.99
N THR A 40 -6.94 -3.23 12.86
CA THR A 40 -7.50 -4.15 11.86
C THR A 40 -7.91 -3.41 10.59
N PHE A 41 -7.87 -4.12 9.46
CA PHE A 41 -8.30 -3.59 8.16
C PHE A 41 -9.80 -3.29 8.09
N HIS A 42 -10.63 -3.89 8.95
CA HIS A 42 -12.08 -3.66 9.04
C HIS A 42 -12.48 -2.18 9.25
N ASN A 43 -11.52 -1.32 9.58
CA ASN A 43 -11.75 0.12 9.75
C ASN A 43 -11.48 0.96 8.49
N LEU A 44 -10.87 0.38 7.46
CA LEU A 44 -10.62 1.03 6.17
C LEU A 44 -11.93 1.11 5.38
N ILE A 45 -12.16 2.25 4.74
CA ILE A 45 -13.24 2.45 3.76
C ILE A 45 -12.67 3.00 2.46
N ASP A 46 -13.42 2.81 1.37
CA ASP A 46 -13.12 3.47 0.10
C ASP A 46 -13.03 4.99 0.27
N GLY A 47 -11.99 5.59 -0.31
CA GLY A 47 -11.65 6.99 -0.18
C GLY A 47 -10.81 7.37 1.05
N ASP A 48 -10.51 6.42 1.95
CA ASP A 48 -9.58 6.69 3.06
C ASP A 48 -8.19 7.02 2.53
N HIS A 49 -7.53 7.96 3.21
CA HIS A 49 -6.16 8.34 2.90
C HIS A 49 -5.21 7.71 3.91
N LEU A 50 -4.13 7.12 3.42
CA LEU A 50 -3.16 6.40 4.23
C LEU A 50 -1.74 6.62 3.72
N SER A 51 -0.76 6.40 4.58
CA SER A 51 0.64 6.25 4.17
C SER A 51 0.94 4.76 4.01
N VAL A 52 1.79 4.39 3.05
CA VAL A 52 2.19 2.99 2.82
C VAL A 52 3.69 2.86 3.00
N LYS A 53 4.12 1.83 3.72
CA LYS A 53 5.50 1.34 3.68
C LYS A 53 5.52 -0.04 3.07
N ILE A 54 6.31 -0.18 2.02
CA ILE A 54 6.40 -1.39 1.22
C ILE A 54 7.77 -1.99 1.44
N GLN A 55 7.83 -3.12 2.13
CA GLN A 55 9.04 -3.90 2.30
C GLN A 55 9.25 -4.75 1.04
N LEU A 56 10.30 -4.43 0.28
CA LEU A 56 10.72 -5.25 -0.86
C LEU A 56 11.59 -6.40 -0.34
N HIS A 57 11.39 -7.62 -0.86
CA HIS A 57 12.09 -8.82 -0.38
C HIS A 57 13.63 -8.66 -0.35
N ASP A 58 14.20 -7.94 -1.33
CA ASP A 58 15.65 -7.83 -1.50
C ASP A 58 16.25 -6.50 -1.00
N GLU A 59 15.44 -5.58 -0.44
CA GLU A 59 15.91 -4.26 0.01
C GLU A 59 15.73 -4.06 1.51
N ARG A 60 16.79 -3.68 2.24
CA ARG A 60 16.72 -3.47 3.70
C ARG A 60 15.80 -2.32 4.14
N ARG A 61 15.65 -1.30 3.30
CA ARG A 61 14.85 -0.11 3.60
C ARG A 61 13.49 -0.23 2.90
N PRO A 62 12.35 -0.10 3.62
CA PRO A 62 11.05 -0.04 2.97
C PRO A 62 10.96 1.13 1.99
N VAL A 63 10.24 0.92 0.91
CA VAL A 63 9.78 2.00 0.04
C VAL A 63 8.64 2.74 0.73
N SER A 64 8.68 4.08 0.72
CA SER A 64 7.69 4.90 1.43
C SER A 64 6.79 5.67 0.46
N VAL A 65 5.48 5.54 0.65
CA VAL A 65 4.44 6.34 -0.02
C VAL A 65 3.82 7.24 1.03
N HIS A 66 3.96 8.55 0.86
CA HIS A 66 3.51 9.54 1.84
C HIS A 66 1.99 9.63 1.89
N LEU A 67 1.35 9.55 0.72
CA LEU A 67 -0.10 9.57 0.58
C LEU A 67 -0.55 8.57 -0.48
N ALA A 68 -1.47 7.71 -0.08
CA ALA A 68 -2.23 6.84 -0.95
C ALA A 68 -3.71 6.92 -0.58
N LYS A 69 -4.59 6.57 -1.51
CA LYS A 69 -6.03 6.56 -1.31
C LYS A 69 -6.55 5.14 -1.53
N VAL A 70 -7.37 4.63 -0.61
CA VAL A 70 -8.10 3.38 -0.83
C VAL A 70 -9.06 3.56 -1.99
N SER A 71 -8.94 2.72 -3.02
CA SER A 71 -9.73 2.76 -4.25
C SER A 71 -10.85 1.73 -4.28
N TRP A 72 -10.65 0.59 -3.61
CA TRP A 72 -11.66 -0.45 -3.44
C TRP A 72 -11.31 -1.35 -2.25
N ILE A 73 -12.32 -2.04 -1.72
CA ILE A 73 -12.17 -3.05 -0.66
C ILE A 73 -13.00 -4.28 -1.05
N GLN A 74 -12.38 -5.46 -1.00
CA GLN A 74 -13.02 -6.75 -1.28
C GLN A 74 -12.50 -7.82 -0.31
N GLY A 75 -13.31 -8.19 0.69
CA GLY A 75 -12.90 -9.12 1.73
C GLY A 75 -11.68 -8.60 2.50
N GLU A 76 -10.61 -9.41 2.56
CA GLU A 76 -9.33 -9.07 3.19
C GLU A 76 -8.37 -8.31 2.26
N ARG A 77 -8.83 -7.90 1.07
CA ARG A 77 -8.02 -7.21 0.07
C ARG A 77 -8.54 -5.80 -0.14
N PHE A 78 -7.63 -4.89 -0.44
CA PHE A 78 -7.96 -3.54 -0.83
C PHE A 78 -6.94 -3.00 -1.84
N GLY A 79 -7.42 -2.20 -2.77
CA GLY A 79 -6.59 -1.43 -3.69
C GLY A 79 -6.24 -0.08 -3.09
N VAL A 80 -5.02 0.40 -3.36
CA VAL A 80 -4.62 1.77 -3.04
C VAL A 80 -4.01 2.46 -4.24
N GLU A 81 -4.47 3.67 -4.53
CA GLU A 81 -3.88 4.57 -5.50
C GLU A 81 -2.74 5.35 -4.85
N LEU A 82 -1.53 5.30 -5.41
CA LEU A 82 -0.35 5.99 -4.90
C LEU A 82 -0.36 7.47 -5.34
N LEU A 83 -0.70 8.38 -4.43
CA LEU A 83 -0.90 9.80 -4.75
C LEU A 83 0.36 10.65 -4.59
N VAL A 84 1.09 10.50 -3.47
CA VAL A 84 2.28 11.31 -3.15
C VAL A 84 3.41 10.40 -2.70
N MET A 85 4.54 10.48 -3.42
CA MET A 85 5.72 9.65 -3.22
C MET A 85 6.96 10.40 -3.70
N ASP A 86 8.10 10.20 -3.02
CA ASP A 86 9.37 10.76 -3.46
C ASP A 86 9.82 10.12 -4.77
N VAL A 87 10.47 10.89 -5.65
CA VAL A 87 10.91 10.40 -6.98
C VAL A 87 11.86 9.21 -6.84
N ASP A 88 12.78 9.26 -5.89
CA ASP A 88 13.72 8.15 -5.63
C ASP A 88 13.01 6.89 -5.15
N GLU A 89 12.00 7.05 -4.29
CA GLU A 89 11.18 5.93 -3.80
C GLU A 89 10.35 5.32 -4.94
N ARG A 90 9.80 6.16 -5.83
CA ARG A 90 9.09 5.71 -7.03
C ARG A 90 10.01 4.97 -7.99
N LEU A 91 11.24 5.45 -8.20
CA LEU A 91 12.22 4.78 -9.04
C LEU A 91 12.63 3.42 -8.47
N ARG A 92 12.79 3.31 -7.14
CA ARG A 92 13.07 2.03 -6.46
C ARG A 92 11.93 1.05 -6.66
N LEU A 93 10.68 1.49 -6.47
CA LEU A 93 9.51 0.65 -6.68
C LEU A 93 9.41 0.18 -8.13
N ASN A 94 9.50 1.11 -9.09
CA ASN A 94 9.41 0.79 -10.51
C ASN A 94 10.49 -0.20 -10.93
N ARG A 95 11.74 0.01 -10.52
CA ARG A 95 12.84 -0.92 -10.84
C ARG A 95 12.59 -2.32 -10.29
N PHE A 96 12.05 -2.43 -9.07
CA PHE A 96 11.68 -3.72 -8.50
C PHE A 96 10.58 -4.39 -9.32
N LEU A 97 9.53 -3.64 -9.68
CA LEU A 97 8.43 -4.17 -10.50
C LEU A 97 8.94 -4.59 -11.89
N GLU A 98 9.70 -3.74 -12.58
CA GLU A 98 10.27 -4.01 -13.91
C GLU A 98 11.18 -5.24 -13.93
N ALA A 99 12.03 -5.42 -12.91
CA ALA A 99 12.96 -6.54 -12.83
C ALA A 99 12.26 -7.90 -12.64
N LYS A 100 10.97 -7.89 -12.24
CA LYS A 100 10.17 -9.09 -11.99
C LYS A 100 9.09 -9.33 -13.06
N LEU A 101 9.08 -8.53 -14.13
CA LEU A 101 8.24 -8.77 -15.32
C LEU A 101 8.97 -9.73 -16.29
N PRO A 102 8.22 -10.67 -16.91
CA PRO A 102 7.63 -10.30 -18.19
C PRO A 102 6.12 -10.51 -18.09
N LEU A 103 5.40 -9.54 -17.52
CA LEU A 103 3.94 -9.60 -17.57
C LEU A 103 3.50 -8.89 -18.86
N GLU A 104 3.32 -9.67 -19.93
CA GLU A 104 2.32 -9.37 -20.95
C GLU A 104 0.96 -9.34 -20.23
N LEU A 105 0.63 -8.20 -19.64
CA LEU A 105 -0.72 -7.93 -19.15
C LEU A 105 -1.10 -6.57 -19.70
N GLU A 106 -2.07 -6.62 -20.62
CA GLU A 106 -2.85 -5.50 -21.10
C GLU A 106 -3.18 -4.58 -19.92
N PHE A 107 -2.44 -3.47 -19.83
CA PHE A 107 -2.69 -2.45 -18.83
C PHE A 107 -4.05 -1.85 -19.10
N GLN A 108 -5.06 -2.24 -18.32
CA GLN A 108 -6.17 -1.35 -18.05
C GLN A 108 -5.72 -0.38 -16.96
N ASP A 109 -5.12 0.69 -17.47
CA ASP A 109 -4.86 1.99 -16.85
C ASP A 109 -4.06 2.04 -15.55
N SER A 110 -2.80 2.45 -15.75
CA SER A 110 -1.89 3.10 -14.81
C SER A 110 -1.32 2.23 -13.69
N HIS A 111 0.00 2.09 -13.68
CA HIS A 111 0.84 1.50 -12.61
C HIS A 111 0.73 2.24 -11.25
N THR A 112 -0.40 2.84 -10.93
CA THR A 112 -0.62 3.68 -9.75
C THR A 112 -1.41 2.95 -8.67
N GLU A 113 -2.00 1.79 -8.98
CA GLU A 113 -2.76 1.01 -8.01
C GLU A 113 -1.94 -0.19 -7.48
N LEU A 114 -1.87 -0.31 -6.16
CA LEU A 114 -1.29 -1.46 -5.46
C LEU A 114 -2.38 -2.24 -4.73
N THR A 115 -2.49 -3.54 -4.99
CA THR A 115 -3.39 -4.42 -4.23
C THR A 115 -2.69 -4.95 -2.98
N ILE A 116 -3.30 -4.77 -1.82
CA ILE A 116 -2.77 -5.20 -0.52
C ILE A 116 -3.72 -6.22 0.10
N ARG A 117 -3.19 -7.38 0.50
CA ARG A 117 -3.90 -8.33 1.36
C ARG A 117 -3.59 -8.04 2.82
N ALA A 118 -4.60 -7.80 3.65
CA ALA A 118 -4.41 -7.61 5.08
C ALA A 118 -4.14 -8.95 5.80
N ALA A 119 -3.34 -8.91 6.87
CA ALA A 119 -3.29 -10.00 7.86
C ALA A 119 -4.06 -9.64 9.13
N ASP A 120 -4.76 -10.63 9.66
CA ASP A 120 -5.44 -10.57 10.95
C ASP A 120 -4.47 -10.33 12.14
#